data_AF-A0A444JBP5-F1
#
_entry.id   AF-A0A444JBP5-F1
#
_cell.length_a   1.000
_cell.length_b   1.000
_cell.length_c   1.000
_cell.angle_alpha   90.00
_cell.angle_beta   90.00
_cell.angle_gamma   90.00
#
_symmetry.space_group_name_H-M   'P 1'
#
loop_
_entity.id
_entity.type
_entity.pdbx_description
1 polymer ?
#
loop_
_entity_poly.entity_id
_entity_poly.type
_entity_poly.pdbx_seq_one_letter_code
_entity_poly.pdbx_strand_id
1 'polypeptide(L)'
;MKMKRIRQKAEELGLDSDNLKKRELIQAIQVAENNFPCFRTGQDSCNQVNCCWRDDCLSPGWRKGARLEQVKEELEGLMKNIDELKAKTKILVGQNKNDVLKEFKKIEKQGEKEIMSTIQTLGEASEKAWKNTRKGLDNSWEDIAGALKKLTARF
;
A
#
# COMPACT_ATOMS: atom_id res chain seq x y z
N MET A 1 -38.87 17.49 -1.61
CA MET A 1 -39.78 18.52 -1.05
C MET A 1 -39.94 18.41 0.48
N LYS A 2 -39.87 19.54 1.19
CA LYS A 2 -40.04 19.61 2.66
C LYS A 2 -41.52 19.52 3.07
N MET A 3 -41.82 18.91 4.22
CA MET A 3 -43.19 18.72 4.75
C MET A 3 -44.04 19.99 4.76
N LYS A 4 -43.46 21.15 5.09
CA LYS A 4 -44.16 22.44 5.07
C LYS A 4 -44.83 22.75 3.73
N ARG A 5 -44.11 22.55 2.61
CA ARG A 5 -44.67 22.78 1.26
C ARG A 5 -45.71 21.75 0.86
N ILE A 6 -45.61 20.53 1.39
CA ILE A 6 -46.58 19.45 1.13
C ILE A 6 -47.91 19.81 1.80
N ARG A 7 -47.87 20.25 3.06
CA ARG A 7 -49.07 20.72 3.77
C ARG A 7 -49.71 21.92 3.09
N GLN A 8 -48.91 22.87 2.63
CA GLN A 8 -49.42 24.01 1.86
C GLN A 8 -50.18 23.56 0.60
N LYS A 9 -49.62 22.63 -0.18
CA LYS A 9 -50.32 22.05 -1.35
C LYS A 9 -51.61 21.32 -0.98
N ALA A 10 -51.63 20.61 0.16
CA ALA A 10 -52.83 19.94 0.65
C ALA A 10 -53.92 20.94 1.03
N GLU A 11 -53.54 22.02 1.73
CA GLU A 11 -54.44 23.11 2.14
C GLU A 11 -55.06 23.83 0.94
N GLU A 12 -54.26 24.11 -0.10
CA GLU A 12 -54.72 24.68 -1.38
C GLU A 12 -55.77 23.80 -2.09
N LEU A 13 -55.79 22.50 -1.78
CA LEU A 13 -56.73 21.52 -2.33
C LEU A 13 -57.87 21.15 -1.36
N GLY A 14 -57.95 21.81 -0.19
CA GLY A 14 -58.96 21.53 0.82
C GLY A 14 -58.79 20.18 1.54
N LEU A 15 -57.59 19.61 1.53
CA LEU A 15 -57.29 18.34 2.18
C LEU A 15 -56.87 18.56 3.64
N ASP A 16 -57.44 17.76 4.54
CA ASP A 16 -56.94 17.67 5.92
C ASP A 16 -55.58 16.98 5.93
N SER A 17 -54.59 17.67 6.51
CA SER A 17 -53.22 17.18 6.62
C SER A 17 -52.86 16.71 8.03
N ASP A 18 -53.78 16.87 8.97
CA ASP A 18 -53.56 16.52 10.37
C ASP A 18 -53.46 15.00 10.51
N ASN A 19 -52.38 14.55 11.18
CA ASN A 19 -52.03 13.15 11.41
C ASN A 19 -51.61 12.30 10.19
N LEU A 20 -51.57 12.86 8.97
CA LEU A 20 -51.08 12.12 7.79
C LEU A 20 -49.55 12.08 7.70
N LYS A 21 -49.00 10.90 7.42
CA LYS A 21 -47.57 10.75 7.10
C LYS A 21 -47.28 11.31 5.71
N LYS A 22 -46.02 11.69 5.46
CA LYS A 22 -45.57 12.25 4.19
C LYS A 22 -46.06 11.46 2.96
N ARG A 23 -46.02 10.13 3.01
CA ARG A 23 -46.48 9.28 1.89
C ARG A 23 -47.98 9.42 1.64
N GLU A 24 -48.77 9.27 2.70
CA GLU A 24 -50.24 9.30 2.65
C GLU A 24 -50.73 10.66 2.18
N LEU A 25 -50.13 11.74 2.70
CA LEU A 25 -50.48 13.10 2.32
C LEU A 25 -50.16 13.39 0.84
N ILE A 26 -49.01 12.95 0.34
CA ILE A 26 -48.66 13.12 -1.08
C ILE A 26 -49.62 12.32 -1.96
N GLN A 27 -49.95 11.08 -1.58
CA GLN A 27 -50.90 10.27 -2.33
C GLN A 27 -52.31 10.90 -2.34
N ALA A 28 -52.75 11.48 -1.22
CA ALA A 28 -54.01 12.23 -1.15
C ALA A 28 -53.99 13.46 -2.08
N ILE A 29 -52.90 14.22 -2.09
CA ILE A 29 -52.70 15.35 -3.02
C ILE A 29 -52.76 14.87 -4.47
N GLN A 30 -52.08 13.77 -4.81
CA GLN A 30 -52.12 13.20 -6.16
C GLN A 30 -53.56 12.86 -6.57
N VAL A 31 -54.35 12.25 -5.70
CA VAL A 31 -55.77 11.95 -5.97
C VAL A 31 -56.59 13.22 -6.15
N ALA A 32 -56.40 14.24 -5.30
CA ALA A 32 -57.11 15.53 -5.42
C ALA A 32 -56.72 16.31 -6.69
N GLU A 33 -55.49 16.14 -7.18
CA GLU A 33 -55.02 16.66 -8.47
C GLU A 33 -55.49 15.79 -9.67
N ASN A 34 -56.38 14.81 -9.45
CA ASN A 34 -56.84 13.82 -10.45
C ASN A 34 -55.71 12.97 -11.07
N ASN A 35 -54.63 12.75 -10.32
CA ASN A 35 -53.51 11.90 -10.68
C ASN A 35 -53.58 10.53 -9.99
N PHE A 36 -52.93 9.52 -10.59
CA PHE A 36 -52.74 8.23 -9.94
C PHE A 36 -51.81 8.37 -8.71
N PRO A 37 -52.14 7.80 -7.53
CA PRO A 37 -51.36 7.94 -6.28
C PRO A 37 -50.06 7.12 -6.28
N CYS A 38 -49.18 7.37 -7.25
CA CYS A 38 -47.97 6.60 -7.51
C CYS A 38 -46.83 6.86 -6.52
N PHE A 39 -46.94 7.86 -5.64
CA PHE A 39 -45.82 8.25 -4.78
C PHE A 39 -45.37 7.07 -3.92
N ARG A 40 -44.18 6.55 -4.24
CA ARG A 40 -43.53 5.44 -3.54
C ARG A 40 -44.43 4.21 -3.46
N THR A 41 -45.00 3.80 -4.59
CA THR A 41 -45.73 2.52 -4.73
C THR A 41 -44.81 1.36 -5.14
N GLY A 42 -43.52 1.60 -5.39
CA GLY A 42 -42.51 0.54 -5.56
C GLY A 42 -41.99 0.36 -7.00
N GLN A 43 -42.14 1.34 -7.87
CA GLN A 43 -41.46 1.33 -9.17
C GLN A 43 -40.03 1.87 -9.02
N ASP A 44 -39.05 1.08 -9.48
CA ASP A 44 -37.62 1.46 -9.48
C ASP A 44 -37.28 2.49 -10.58
N SER A 45 -38.23 2.80 -11.46
CA SER A 45 -38.10 3.81 -12.50
C SER A 45 -39.40 4.60 -12.70
N CYS A 46 -39.26 5.89 -13.03
CA CYS A 46 -40.39 6.79 -13.32
C CYS A 46 -40.00 7.66 -14.53
N ASN A 47 -40.80 7.61 -15.59
CA ASN A 47 -40.59 8.36 -16.83
C ASN A 47 -41.10 9.82 -16.76
N GLN A 48 -41.81 10.20 -15.69
CA GLN A 48 -42.31 11.56 -15.47
C GLN A 48 -41.20 12.46 -14.91
N VAL A 49 -40.38 13.01 -15.81
CA VAL A 49 -39.22 13.86 -15.45
C VAL A 49 -39.61 15.16 -14.74
N ASN A 50 -40.79 15.71 -15.06
CA ASN A 50 -41.29 16.97 -14.49
C ASN A 50 -42.17 16.79 -13.24
N CYS A 51 -42.21 15.59 -12.66
CA CYS A 51 -42.99 15.34 -11.46
C CYS A 51 -42.39 16.08 -10.26
N CYS A 52 -43.17 16.95 -9.62
CA CYS A 52 -42.71 17.73 -8.47
C CYS A 52 -42.36 16.86 -7.23
N TRP A 53 -42.80 15.60 -7.23
CA TRP A 53 -42.50 14.61 -6.20
C TRP A 53 -41.27 13.76 -6.50
N ARG A 54 -40.68 13.86 -7.70
CA ARG A 54 -39.71 12.91 -8.26
C ARG A 54 -38.48 12.68 -7.37
N ASP A 55 -37.82 13.76 -6.94
CA ASP A 55 -36.60 13.67 -6.12
C ASP A 55 -36.86 12.96 -4.79
N ASP A 56 -38.00 13.27 -4.17
CA ASP A 56 -38.43 12.56 -2.97
C ASP A 56 -38.81 11.13 -3.31
N CYS A 57 -39.51 10.88 -4.42
CA CYS A 57 -40.00 9.55 -4.79
C CYS A 57 -38.86 8.56 -5.05
N LEU A 58 -37.79 9.02 -5.72
CA LEU A 58 -36.62 8.24 -6.11
C LEU A 58 -35.46 8.29 -5.10
N SER A 59 -35.59 9.06 -4.01
CA SER A 59 -34.52 9.17 -3.01
C SER A 59 -34.15 7.79 -2.44
N PRO A 60 -32.85 7.41 -2.42
CA PRO A 60 -32.39 6.23 -1.71
C PRO A 60 -32.80 6.28 -0.24
N GLY A 61 -33.34 5.19 0.31
CA GLY A 61 -33.62 5.07 1.75
C GLY A 61 -35.07 5.23 2.21
N TRP A 62 -36.07 5.13 1.32
CA TRP A 62 -37.47 5.13 1.76
C TRP A 62 -37.99 3.80 2.28
N ARG A 63 -37.42 2.67 1.85
CA ARG A 63 -37.67 1.43 2.58
C ARG A 63 -37.00 1.58 3.94
N LYS A 64 -37.79 1.54 5.02
CA LYS A 64 -37.28 1.52 6.39
C LYS A 64 -36.23 0.40 6.49
N GLY A 65 -34.96 0.75 6.71
CA GLY A 65 -33.84 -0.21 6.75
C GLY A 65 -32.93 -0.26 5.52
N ALA A 66 -33.32 0.26 4.35
CA ALA A 66 -32.49 0.16 3.14
C ALA A 66 -31.12 0.87 3.27
N ARG A 67 -31.07 2.02 3.96
CA ARG A 67 -29.79 2.71 4.21
C ARG A 67 -28.92 1.94 5.22
N LEU A 68 -29.54 1.23 6.17
CA LEU A 68 -28.80 0.46 7.16
C LEU A 68 -28.18 -0.79 6.52
N GLU A 69 -28.93 -1.49 5.67
CA GLU A 69 -28.41 -2.66 4.94
C GLU A 69 -27.34 -2.25 3.93
N GLN A 70 -27.55 -1.16 3.18
CA GLN A 70 -26.50 -0.63 2.30
C GLN A 70 -25.21 -0.33 3.06
N VAL A 71 -25.31 0.34 4.22
CA VAL A 71 -24.13 0.66 5.04
C VAL A 71 -23.48 -0.61 5.62
N LYS A 72 -24.25 -1.65 5.95
CA LYS A 72 -23.70 -2.94 6.39
C LYS A 72 -22.93 -3.62 5.26
N GLU A 73 -23.50 -3.68 4.05
CA GLU A 73 -22.83 -4.25 2.87
C GLU A 73 -21.53 -3.50 2.54
N GLU A 74 -21.55 -2.16 2.60
CA GLU A 74 -20.36 -1.34 2.44
C GLU A 74 -19.32 -1.61 3.53
N LEU A 75 -19.75 -1.76 4.79
CA LEU A 75 -18.86 -2.08 5.92
C LEU A 75 -18.19 -3.45 5.75
N GLU A 76 -18.96 -4.47 5.36
CA GLU A 76 -18.45 -5.82 5.09
C GLU A 76 -17.46 -5.82 3.93
N GLY A 77 -17.75 -5.07 2.85
CA GLY A 77 -16.82 -4.88 1.74
C GLY A 77 -15.52 -4.21 2.16
N LEU A 78 -15.59 -3.16 2.99
CA LEU A 78 -14.42 -2.49 3.52
C LEU A 78 -13.59 -3.39 4.45
N MET A 79 -14.23 -4.21 5.28
CA MET A 79 -13.55 -5.20 6.13
C MET A 79 -12.75 -6.20 5.29
N LYS A 80 -13.34 -6.72 4.21
CA LYS A 80 -12.64 -7.61 3.27
C LYS A 80 -11.42 -6.94 2.63
N ASN A 81 -11.57 -5.68 2.20
CA ASN A 81 -10.45 -4.92 1.61
C ASN A 81 -9.30 -4.72 2.62
N ILE A 82 -9.63 -4.46 3.89
CA ILE A 82 -8.62 -4.34 4.97
C ILE A 82 -7.82 -5.64 5.11
N ASP A 83 -8.48 -6.80 5.07
CA ASP A 83 -7.81 -8.10 5.19
C ASP A 83 -6.93 -8.42 3.98
N GLU A 84 -7.38 -8.09 2.77
CA GLU A 84 -6.57 -8.21 1.56
C GLU A 84 -5.31 -7.32 1.62
N LEU A 85 -5.45 -6.07 2.09
CA LEU A 85 -4.33 -5.15 2.27
C LEU A 85 -3.34 -5.65 3.32
N LYS A 86 -3.82 -6.20 4.44
CA LYS A 86 -2.97 -6.82 5.46
C LYS A 86 -2.18 -8.00 4.89
N ALA A 87 -2.82 -8.86 4.11
CA ALA A 87 -2.16 -10.01 3.48
C ALA A 87 -1.06 -9.57 2.49
N LYS A 88 -1.37 -8.60 1.61
CA LYS A 88 -0.40 -8.03 0.66
C LYS A 88 0.81 -7.41 1.38
N THR A 89 0.57 -6.67 2.47
CA THR A 89 1.63 -6.06 3.28
C THR A 89 2.56 -7.12 3.88
N LYS A 90 2.00 -8.21 4.43
CA LYS A 90 2.80 -9.31 4.99
C LYS A 90 3.70 -9.97 3.94
N ILE A 91 3.18 -10.16 2.73
CA ILE A 91 3.94 -10.72 1.61
C ILE A 91 5.07 -9.78 1.21
N LEU A 92 4.78 -8.49 1.00
CA LEU A 92 5.78 -7.49 0.62
C LEU A 92 6.90 -7.37 1.65
N VAL A 93 6.57 -7.31 2.94
CA VAL A 93 7.58 -7.28 4.02
C VAL A 93 8.45 -8.55 3.99
N GLY A 94 7.85 -9.73 3.77
CA GLY A 94 8.57 -10.99 3.66
C GLY A 94 9.49 -11.05 2.44
N GLN A 95 9.00 -10.63 1.27
CA GLN A 95 9.77 -10.54 0.04
C GLN A 95 10.96 -9.59 0.19
N ASN A 96 10.72 -8.38 0.70
CA ASN A 96 11.76 -7.38 0.88
C ASN A 96 12.87 -7.86 1.83
N LYS A 97 12.50 -8.54 2.93
CA LYS A 97 13.48 -9.16 3.84
C LYS A 97 14.35 -10.20 3.13
N ASN A 98 13.72 -11.05 2.30
CA ASN A 98 14.45 -12.10 1.58
C ASN A 98 15.39 -11.53 0.52
N ASP A 99 14.97 -10.47 -0.17
CA ASP A 99 15.78 -9.84 -1.20
C ASP A 99 16.97 -9.08 -0.61
N VAL A 100 16.77 -8.35 0.50
CA VAL A 100 17.88 -7.76 1.27
C VAL A 100 18.86 -8.83 1.74
N LEU A 101 18.38 -9.98 2.23
CA LEU A 101 19.25 -11.08 2.68
C LEU A 101 20.06 -11.69 1.53
N LYS A 102 19.49 -11.77 0.31
CA LYS A 102 20.22 -12.24 -0.88
C LYS A 102 21.33 -11.28 -1.27
N GLU A 103 21.07 -9.98 -1.27
CA GLU A 103 22.10 -8.98 -1.59
C GLU A 103 23.21 -8.96 -0.55
N PHE A 104 22.89 -9.08 0.75
CA PHE A 104 23.90 -9.16 1.80
C PHE A 104 24.84 -10.35 1.62
N LYS A 105 24.30 -11.54 1.29
CA LYS A 105 25.11 -12.73 0.99
C LYS A 105 26.00 -12.58 -0.25
N LYS A 106 25.56 -11.83 -1.26
CA LYS A 106 26.40 -11.54 -2.44
C LYS A 106 27.56 -10.64 -2.03
N ILE A 107 27.30 -9.59 -1.25
CA ILE A 107 28.33 -8.67 -0.75
C ILE A 107 29.34 -9.42 0.12
N GLU A 108 28.90 -10.30 1.01
CA GLU A 108 29.77 -11.13 1.85
C GLU A 108 30.73 -11.97 1.01
N LYS A 109 30.21 -12.74 0.03
CA LYS A 109 31.03 -13.55 -0.88
C LYS A 109 32.00 -12.72 -1.71
N GLN A 110 31.57 -11.54 -2.16
CA GLN A 110 32.43 -10.64 -2.93
C GLN A 110 33.56 -10.10 -2.05
N GLY A 111 33.25 -9.68 -0.82
CA GLY A 111 34.24 -9.23 0.16
C GLY A 111 35.23 -10.33 0.51
N GLU A 112 34.77 -11.56 0.76
CA GLU A 112 35.63 -12.73 0.98
C GLU A 112 36.59 -12.94 -0.20
N LYS A 113 36.07 -12.92 -1.43
CA LYS A 113 36.89 -13.11 -2.64
C LYS A 113 37.94 -12.01 -2.79
N GLU A 114 37.57 -10.75 -2.56
CA GLU A 114 38.48 -9.60 -2.64
C GLU A 114 39.57 -9.67 -1.57
N ILE A 115 39.19 -9.97 -0.32
CA ILE A 115 40.11 -10.17 0.80
C ILE A 115 41.09 -11.31 0.47
N MET A 116 40.59 -12.44 0.00
CA MET A 116 41.44 -13.59 -0.36
C MET A 116 42.42 -13.24 -1.48
N SER A 117 41.98 -12.51 -2.51
CA SER A 117 42.87 -12.07 -3.59
C SER A 117 43.94 -11.09 -3.10
N THR A 118 43.58 -10.23 -2.15
CA THR A 118 44.48 -9.25 -1.54
C THR A 118 45.53 -9.95 -0.69
N ILE A 119 45.12 -10.92 0.13
CA ILE A 119 46.01 -11.77 0.95
C ILE A 119 47.00 -12.51 0.05
N GLN A 120 46.54 -13.09 -1.05
CA GLN A 120 47.43 -13.79 -1.99
C GLN A 120 48.48 -12.84 -2.58
N THR A 121 48.05 -11.67 -3.04
CA THR A 121 48.95 -10.65 -3.62
C THR A 121 49.98 -10.16 -2.59
N LEU A 122 49.55 -9.91 -1.35
CA LEU A 122 50.44 -9.56 -0.23
C LEU A 122 51.43 -10.69 0.07
N GLY A 123 50.97 -11.93 0.07
CA GLY A 123 51.81 -13.13 0.25
C GLY A 123 52.92 -13.20 -0.80
N GLU A 124 52.57 -13.11 -2.08
CA GLU A 124 53.53 -13.13 -3.20
C GLU A 124 54.53 -11.97 -3.13
N ALA A 125 54.06 -10.76 -2.81
CA ALA A 125 54.91 -9.59 -2.64
C ALA A 125 55.90 -9.78 -1.47
N SER A 126 55.43 -10.31 -0.34
CA SER A 126 56.26 -10.55 0.83
C SER A 126 57.33 -11.61 0.58
N GLU A 127 56.99 -12.71 -0.09
CA GLU A 127 57.92 -13.76 -0.47
C GLU A 127 59.03 -13.23 -1.41
N LYS A 128 58.65 -12.40 -2.38
CA LYS A 128 59.60 -11.75 -3.29
C LYS A 128 60.54 -10.79 -2.56
N ALA A 129 60.00 -9.97 -1.65
CA ALA A 129 60.79 -9.04 -0.84
C ALA A 129 61.78 -9.78 0.07
N TRP A 130 61.34 -10.89 0.69
CA TRP A 130 62.19 -11.73 1.53
C TRP A 130 63.34 -12.35 0.74
N LYS A 131 63.07 -12.92 -0.44
CA LYS A 131 64.12 -13.48 -1.31
C LYS A 131 65.18 -12.45 -1.70
N ASN A 132 64.76 -11.24 -2.06
CA ASN A 132 65.68 -10.17 -2.41
C ASN A 132 66.55 -9.74 -1.22
N THR A 133 65.93 -9.58 -0.05
CA THR A 133 66.62 -9.20 1.19
C THR A 133 67.65 -10.26 1.58
N ARG A 134 67.26 -11.53 1.55
CA ARG A 134 68.14 -12.67 1.84
C ARG A 134 69.35 -12.69 0.92
N LYS A 135 69.14 -12.54 -0.39
CA LYS A 135 70.23 -12.48 -1.38
C LYS A 135 71.21 -11.34 -1.11
N GLY A 136 70.70 -10.15 -0.75
CA GLY A 136 71.55 -9.02 -0.38
C GLY A 136 72.37 -9.28 0.89
N LEU A 137 71.78 -9.96 1.88
CA LEU A 137 72.46 -10.36 3.11
C LEU A 137 73.58 -11.38 2.83
N ASP A 138 73.29 -12.40 2.03
CA ASP A 138 74.25 -13.44 1.64
C ASP A 138 75.46 -12.84 0.92
N ASN A 139 75.22 -11.96 -0.07
CA ASN A 139 76.29 -11.24 -0.77
C ASN A 139 77.15 -10.40 0.18
N SER A 140 76.52 -9.67 1.10
CA SER A 140 77.24 -8.86 2.09
C SER A 140 78.10 -9.72 3.02
N TRP A 141 77.61 -10.91 3.37
CA TRP A 141 78.36 -11.86 4.19
C TRP A 141 79.57 -12.43 3.46
N GLU A 142 79.44 -12.72 2.16
CA GLU A 142 80.58 -13.13 1.32
C GLU A 142 81.65 -12.03 1.22
N ASP A 143 81.23 -10.77 1.05
CA ASP A 143 82.14 -9.62 1.01
C ASP A 143 82.89 -9.45 2.33
N ILE A 144 82.20 -9.55 3.47
CA ILE A 144 82.80 -9.49 4.80
C ILE A 144 83.79 -10.65 5.00
N ALA A 145 83.39 -11.88 4.67
CA ALA A 145 84.24 -13.05 4.79
C ALA A 145 85.49 -12.94 3.88
N GLY A 146 85.34 -12.40 2.67
CA GLY A 146 86.43 -12.13 1.75
C GLY A 146 87.39 -11.06 2.27
N ALA A 147 86.86 -9.97 2.83
CA ALA A 147 87.64 -8.91 3.46
C ALA A 147 88.44 -9.44 4.67
N LEU A 148 87.79 -10.24 5.54
CA LEU A 148 88.44 -10.89 6.67
C LEU A 148 89.55 -11.84 6.22
N LYS A 149 89.32 -12.69 5.20
CA LYS A 149 90.36 -13.58 4.63
C LYS A 149 91.58 -12.80 4.11
N LYS A 150 91.35 -11.69 3.40
CA LYS A 150 92.43 -10.82 2.89
C LYS A 150 93.22 -10.17 4.03
N LEU A 151 92.55 -9.80 5.11
CA LEU A 151 93.17 -9.26 6.32
C LEU A 151 94.03 -10.31 7.01
N THR A 152 93.52 -11.52 7.21
CA THR A 152 94.26 -12.62 7.87
C THR A 152 95.43 -13.12 7.04
N ALA A 153 95.41 -13.00 5.71
CA ALA A 153 96.53 -13.39 4.84
C ALA A 153 97.71 -12.40 4.85
N ARG A 154 97.55 -11.24 5.51
CA ARG A 154 98.60 -10.20 5.65
C ARG A 154 99.32 -10.25 7.00
N PHE A 155 98.88 -11.13 7.90
CA PHE A 155 99.53 -11.46 9.17
C PHE A 155 100.14 -12.86 9.06
#